data_AF-A0A5E4HIV3-F1
#
_entry.id   AF-A0A5E4HIV3-F1
#
_cell.length_a   1.000
_cell.length_b   1.000
_cell.length_c   1.000
_cell.angle_alpha   90.00
_cell.angle_beta   90.00
_cell.angle_gamma   90.00
#
_symmetry.space_group_name_H-M   'P 1'
#
loop_
_entity.id
_entity.type
_entity.pdbx_description
1 polymer ?
#
loop_
_entity_poly.entity_id
_entity_poly.type
_entity_poly.pdbx_seq_one_letter_code
_entity_poly.pdbx_strand_id
1 'polypeptide(L)'
;MKLPQGAHVVPECAENFYDICRNIKSSFRGYMTLSTTLDNQEYVANLLFDSGNVTAASVVNYATQKNLSGNEALEAIKNKLAGSKGGLELYTLSATEFKKATDDNPADILTPPVPITDLHVKIKATIIKPPKSGLLSKIKNAFSFHSGRSDEIQRLDKKPAGIAVEEEPKKETQTLPQTPRPQFAFPKIPSGPIERQQKNIPYDQPRPQRPLPQPQTRPTPPRQSDTPPATEPQASTQEKTKEEEYKRQLLAARNERVAKIAQQQKEPPKPITPTIQPTAGTDKVQTTIDRLYRHVQMKGRAPLNETTAHQLGITKTQLEEWAIILEEHNLIELHYPTIGEPEIIRKKT
;
A
#
# COMPACT_ATOMS: atom_id res chain seq x y z
N MET A 1 22.18 2.33 2.69
CA MET A 1 21.24 2.29 3.82
C MET A 1 20.92 0.89 4.30
N LYS A 2 21.19 0.59 5.58
CA LYS A 2 20.64 -0.53 6.36
C LYS A 2 19.28 -0.10 6.92
N LEU A 3 18.20 -0.72 6.47
CA LEU A 3 16.85 -0.36 6.91
C LEU A 3 16.30 -1.40 7.91
N PRO A 4 15.54 -0.99 8.94
CA PRO A 4 14.70 -1.89 9.71
C PRO A 4 13.55 -2.41 8.83
N GLN A 5 12.95 -3.54 9.21
CA GLN A 5 11.94 -4.22 8.39
C GLN A 5 10.66 -3.39 8.18
N GLY A 6 10.22 -2.65 9.20
CA GLY A 6 8.99 -1.85 9.16
C GLY A 6 7.71 -2.66 8.91
N ALA A 7 6.60 -1.95 8.77
CA ALA A 7 5.34 -2.52 8.31
C ALA A 7 5.10 -2.15 6.84
N HIS A 8 5.11 -3.16 5.97
CA HIS A 8 4.91 -3.02 4.52
C HIS A 8 3.49 -2.57 4.20
N VAL A 9 3.38 -1.53 3.36
CA VAL A 9 2.11 -0.92 2.94
C VAL A 9 1.74 -1.48 1.57
N VAL A 10 0.83 -2.45 1.55
CA VAL A 10 0.33 -3.08 0.31
C VAL A 10 -0.95 -2.35 -0.15
N PRO A 11 -0.97 -1.75 -1.35
CA PRO A 11 -2.20 -1.18 -1.90
C PRO A 11 -3.15 -2.29 -2.39
N GLU A 12 -4.41 -2.21 -2.00
CA GLU A 12 -5.45 -3.17 -2.42
C GLU A 12 -5.98 -2.89 -3.84
N CYS A 13 -6.07 -1.61 -4.20
CA CYS A 13 -6.57 -1.12 -5.48
C CYS A 13 -5.79 0.13 -5.95
N ALA A 14 -6.11 0.62 -7.15
CA ALA A 14 -5.41 1.77 -7.73
C ALA A 14 -5.71 3.07 -6.98
N GLU A 15 -6.93 3.22 -6.50
CA GLU A 15 -7.43 4.35 -5.74
C GLU A 15 -6.68 4.46 -4.40
N ASN A 16 -6.64 3.35 -3.64
CA ASN A 16 -5.86 3.19 -2.40
C ASN A 16 -4.37 3.52 -2.62
N PHE A 17 -3.75 3.03 -3.70
CA PHE A 17 -2.37 3.40 -4.08
C PHE A 17 -2.19 4.92 -4.26
N TYR A 18 -3.11 5.59 -4.97
CA TYR A 18 -3.03 7.05 -5.15
C TYR A 18 -3.32 7.84 -3.87
N ASP A 19 -4.12 7.32 -2.95
CA ASP A 19 -4.34 7.91 -1.62
C ASP A 19 -3.09 7.76 -0.75
N ILE A 20 -2.44 6.58 -0.73
CA ILE A 20 -1.13 6.39 -0.10
C ILE A 20 -0.11 7.39 -0.65
N CYS A 21 0.04 7.50 -1.98
CA CYS A 21 0.96 8.46 -2.60
C CYS A 21 0.64 9.93 -2.29
N ARG A 22 -0.63 10.26 -2.00
CA ARG A 22 -1.01 11.61 -1.53
C ARG A 22 -0.62 11.82 -0.06
N ASN A 23 -0.86 10.85 0.80
CA ASN A 23 -0.57 10.90 2.24
C ASN A 23 0.94 10.92 2.56
N ILE A 24 1.80 10.44 1.64
CA ILE A 24 3.27 10.58 1.77
C ILE A 24 3.69 12.04 1.97
N LYS A 25 2.94 13.01 1.40
CA LYS A 25 3.30 14.43 1.40
C LYS A 25 3.09 15.15 2.73
N SER A 26 2.30 14.61 3.66
CA SER A 26 1.84 15.34 4.85
C SER A 26 2.31 14.75 6.17
N SER A 27 2.27 13.42 6.32
CA SER A 27 2.37 12.78 7.65
C SER A 27 2.99 11.38 7.62
N PHE A 28 3.50 10.93 6.49
CA PHE A 28 4.15 9.63 6.39
C PHE A 28 5.54 9.67 7.04
N ARG A 29 5.80 8.66 7.88
CA ARG A 29 7.12 8.36 8.45
C ARG A 29 7.46 6.92 8.13
N GLY A 30 8.55 6.73 7.41
CA GLY A 30 8.84 5.44 6.79
C GLY A 30 9.92 5.53 5.74
N TYR A 31 10.03 4.51 4.88
CA TYR A 31 10.87 4.55 3.69
C TYR A 31 10.13 4.05 2.45
N MET A 32 10.66 4.44 1.29
CA MET A 32 10.24 3.97 -0.02
C MET A 32 11.44 3.32 -0.73
N THR A 33 11.21 2.13 -1.28
CA THR A 33 12.16 1.43 -2.15
C THR A 33 11.68 1.60 -3.58
N LEU A 34 12.55 2.09 -4.47
CA LEU A 34 12.34 2.16 -5.91
C LEU A 34 13.32 1.21 -6.59
N SER A 35 12.84 0.24 -7.36
CA SER A 35 13.66 -0.72 -8.09
C SER A 35 13.44 -0.57 -9.60
N THR A 36 14.49 -0.39 -10.39
CA THR A 36 14.38 -0.27 -11.86
C THR A 36 15.53 -0.96 -12.58
N THR A 37 15.28 -1.38 -13.81
CA THR A 37 16.32 -1.77 -14.76
C THR A 37 16.53 -0.64 -15.76
N LEU A 38 17.76 -0.16 -15.91
CA LEU A 38 18.17 0.84 -16.89
C LEU A 38 19.46 0.37 -17.55
N ASP A 39 19.53 0.36 -18.89
CA ASP A 39 20.69 -0.11 -19.66
C ASP A 39 21.19 -1.52 -19.25
N ASN A 40 20.24 -2.43 -19.01
CA ASN A 40 20.48 -3.78 -18.46
C ASN A 40 21.18 -3.83 -17.10
N GLN A 41 21.19 -2.72 -16.34
CA GLN A 41 21.69 -2.65 -14.98
C GLN A 41 20.53 -2.45 -14.00
N GLU A 42 20.56 -3.20 -12.90
CA GLU A 42 19.57 -3.07 -11.83
C GLU A 42 20.00 -1.99 -10.83
N TYR A 43 19.10 -1.05 -10.59
CA TYR A 43 19.23 0.02 -9.63
C TYR A 43 18.16 -0.12 -8.56
N VAL A 44 18.55 -0.04 -7.29
CA VAL A 44 17.63 0.10 -6.15
C VAL A 44 17.96 1.40 -5.42
N ALA A 45 16.97 2.29 -5.34
CA ALA A 45 17.03 3.53 -4.59
C ALA A 45 16.17 3.42 -3.34
N ASN A 46 16.72 3.77 -2.18
CA ASN A 46 15.99 3.82 -0.92
C ASN A 46 15.91 5.28 -0.44
N LEU A 47 14.70 5.74 -0.12
CA LEU A 47 14.41 7.08 0.35
C LEU A 47 13.73 7.01 1.73
N LEU A 48 14.31 7.64 2.74
CA LEU A 48 13.77 7.75 4.08
C LEU A 48 12.94 9.04 4.20
N PHE A 49 11.74 8.95 4.78
CA PHE A 49 10.78 10.05 4.85
C PHE A 49 10.38 10.39 6.29
N ASP A 50 10.39 11.68 6.60
CA ASP A 50 9.66 12.23 7.74
C ASP A 50 8.77 13.40 7.32
N SER A 51 7.47 13.26 7.54
CA SER A 51 6.49 14.34 7.45
C SER A 51 6.54 15.12 6.12
N GLY A 52 6.56 14.38 5.00
CA GLY A 52 6.61 14.93 3.63
C GLY A 52 8.01 15.24 3.09
N ASN A 53 9.06 15.19 3.92
CA ASN A 53 10.43 15.46 3.54
C ASN A 53 11.24 14.18 3.44
N VAL A 54 12.11 14.11 2.43
CA VAL A 54 13.18 13.12 2.33
C VAL A 54 14.27 13.51 3.31
N THR A 55 14.59 12.64 4.27
CA THR A 55 15.65 12.86 5.27
C THR A 55 16.91 12.07 4.97
N ALA A 56 16.83 10.99 4.19
CA ALA A 56 17.98 10.21 3.73
C ALA A 56 17.74 9.60 2.35
N ALA A 57 18.81 9.41 1.58
CA ALA A 57 18.78 8.79 0.26
C ALA A 57 20.00 7.86 0.07
N SER A 58 19.78 6.70 -0.57
CA SER A 58 20.85 5.84 -1.08
C SER A 58 20.46 5.21 -2.41
N VAL A 59 21.44 4.96 -3.28
CA VAL A 59 21.25 4.21 -4.55
C VAL A 59 22.32 3.14 -4.66
N VAL A 60 21.89 1.91 -4.94
CA VAL A 60 22.75 0.75 -5.21
C VAL A 60 22.60 0.39 -6.69
N ASN A 61 23.72 0.27 -7.41
CA ASN A 61 23.76 -0.36 -8.72
C ASN A 61 24.37 -1.76 -8.57
N TYR A 62 23.57 -2.81 -8.77
CA TYR A 62 24.01 -4.19 -8.52
C TYR A 62 25.04 -4.71 -9.53
N ALA A 63 25.02 -4.21 -10.77
CA ALA A 63 25.98 -4.61 -11.80
C ALA A 63 27.42 -4.12 -11.51
N THR A 64 27.55 -2.94 -10.92
CA THR A 64 28.84 -2.31 -10.59
C THR A 64 29.22 -2.40 -9.11
N GLN A 65 28.28 -2.83 -8.25
CA GLN A 65 28.36 -2.74 -6.79
C GLN A 65 28.63 -1.30 -6.27
N LYS A 66 28.36 -0.27 -7.09
CA LYS A 66 28.53 1.13 -6.68
C LYS A 66 27.34 1.55 -5.82
N ASN A 67 27.65 1.97 -4.60
CA ASN A 67 26.72 2.60 -3.67
C ASN A 67 26.91 4.12 -3.72
N LEU A 68 25.83 4.85 -3.84
CA LEU A 68 25.74 6.30 -3.67
C LEU A 68 24.91 6.60 -2.43
N SER A 69 25.23 7.69 -1.75
CA SER A 69 24.62 8.09 -0.46
C SER A 69 24.33 9.58 -0.43
N GLY A 70 23.34 9.99 0.36
CA GLY A 70 23.00 11.39 0.62
C GLY A 70 22.69 12.18 -0.66
N ASN A 71 23.31 13.36 -0.81
CA ASN A 71 23.08 14.24 -1.95
C ASN A 71 23.48 13.61 -3.30
N GLU A 72 24.52 12.78 -3.36
CA GLU A 72 24.90 12.07 -4.59
C GLU A 72 23.84 11.05 -5.01
N ALA A 73 23.26 10.33 -4.04
CA ALA A 73 22.13 9.45 -4.28
C ALA A 73 20.90 10.22 -4.77
N LEU A 74 20.60 11.35 -4.14
CA LEU A 74 19.47 12.21 -4.50
C LEU A 74 19.54 12.69 -5.95
N GLU A 75 20.70 13.19 -6.38
CA GLU A 75 20.93 13.63 -7.76
C GLU A 75 20.94 12.44 -8.74
N ALA A 76 21.45 11.27 -8.35
CA ALA A 76 21.32 10.07 -9.17
C ALA A 76 19.85 9.66 -9.36
N ILE A 77 18.99 9.79 -8.35
CA ILE A 77 17.55 9.51 -8.44
C ILE A 77 16.87 10.47 -9.41
N LYS A 78 17.08 11.79 -9.25
CA LYS A 78 16.51 12.82 -10.14
C LYS A 78 16.92 12.60 -11.60
N ASN A 79 18.19 12.31 -11.85
CA ASN A 79 18.73 12.26 -13.21
C ASN A 79 18.58 10.89 -13.90
N LYS A 80 18.62 9.76 -13.18
CA LYS A 80 18.59 8.41 -13.77
C LYS A 80 17.25 7.68 -13.63
N LEU A 81 16.52 7.88 -12.53
CA LEU A 81 15.25 7.17 -12.30
C LEU A 81 14.03 7.93 -12.85
N ALA A 82 14.17 9.20 -13.24
CA ALA A 82 13.09 9.97 -13.84
C ALA A 82 12.57 9.31 -15.13
N GLY A 83 11.27 8.99 -15.16
CA GLY A 83 10.61 8.34 -16.30
C GLY A 83 10.89 6.85 -16.46
N SER A 84 11.70 6.24 -15.59
CA SER A 84 11.94 4.80 -15.56
C SER A 84 10.68 4.01 -15.17
N LYS A 85 10.65 2.71 -15.50
CA LYS A 85 9.58 1.77 -15.11
C LYS A 85 10.16 0.78 -14.13
N GLY A 86 9.51 0.61 -12.99
CA GLY A 86 10.08 -0.13 -11.87
C GLY A 86 9.07 -0.58 -10.83
N GLY A 87 9.57 -1.29 -9.83
CA GLY A 87 8.85 -1.57 -8.59
C GLY A 87 8.89 -0.36 -7.65
N LEU A 88 7.86 -0.25 -6.83
CA LEU A 88 7.76 0.70 -5.73
C LEU A 88 7.20 -0.03 -4.53
N GLU A 89 7.94 -0.02 -3.42
CA GLU A 89 7.53 -0.58 -2.14
C GLU A 89 7.57 0.51 -1.08
N LEU A 90 6.65 0.44 -0.11
CA LEU A 90 6.51 1.44 0.96
C LEU A 90 6.44 0.74 2.31
N TYR A 91 7.19 1.25 3.27
CA TYR A 91 7.27 0.70 4.61
C TYR A 91 7.11 1.80 5.64
N THR A 92 6.14 1.65 6.54
CA THR A 92 5.98 2.54 7.69
C THR A 92 6.93 2.14 8.81
N LEU A 93 7.49 3.13 9.52
CA LEU A 93 8.40 2.92 10.63
C LEU A 93 7.85 3.55 11.91
N SER A 94 7.97 2.83 13.03
CA SER A 94 7.80 3.41 14.36
C SER A 94 8.90 4.45 14.65
N ALA A 95 8.69 5.32 15.65
CA ALA A 95 9.66 6.36 15.99
C ALA A 95 11.04 5.80 16.40
N THR A 96 11.08 4.62 17.04
CA THR A 96 12.31 3.93 17.44
C THR A 96 13.04 3.33 16.25
N GLU A 97 12.32 2.69 15.33
CA GLU A 97 12.88 2.16 14.08
C GLU A 97 13.40 3.28 13.17
N PHE A 98 12.64 4.38 13.04
CA PHE A 98 13.03 5.55 12.27
C PHE A 98 14.31 6.20 12.81
N LYS A 99 14.41 6.35 14.14
CA LYS A 99 15.63 6.82 14.78
C LYS A 99 16.80 5.87 14.49
N LYS A 100 16.60 4.55 14.67
CA LYS A 100 17.62 3.55 14.36
C LYS A 100 18.08 3.62 12.89
N ALA A 101 17.16 3.78 11.94
CA ALA A 101 17.48 3.93 10.52
C ALA A 101 18.34 5.19 10.25
N THR A 102 18.11 6.26 10.99
CA THR A 102 18.94 7.49 10.95
C THR A 102 20.31 7.25 11.57
N ASP A 103 20.36 6.71 12.80
CA ASP A 103 21.58 6.47 13.57
C ASP A 103 22.54 5.45 12.90
N ASP A 104 21.99 4.39 12.27
CA ASP A 104 22.77 3.34 11.58
C ASP A 104 23.34 3.80 10.22
N ASN A 105 22.91 4.94 9.67
CA ASN A 105 23.22 5.38 8.30
C ASN A 105 23.57 6.89 8.16
N PRO A 106 24.53 7.42 8.94
CA PRO A 106 24.86 8.86 8.94
C PRO A 106 25.30 9.41 7.57
N ALA A 107 25.89 8.56 6.71
CA ALA A 107 26.31 8.96 5.36
C ALA A 107 25.16 9.09 4.35
N ASP A 108 24.00 8.48 4.61
CA ASP A 108 22.84 8.53 3.72
C ASP A 108 21.96 9.77 3.99
N ILE A 109 22.18 10.50 5.09
CA ILE A 109 21.36 11.63 5.55
C ILE A 109 21.51 12.86 4.63
N LEU A 110 20.39 13.57 4.41
CA LEU A 110 20.32 14.82 3.66
C LEU A 110 20.32 16.02 4.62
N THR A 111 21.22 16.96 4.37
CA THR A 111 21.33 18.23 5.09
C THR A 111 21.38 19.40 4.09
N PRO A 112 20.28 20.17 3.93
CA PRO A 112 18.97 20.02 4.58
C PRO A 112 18.13 18.84 4.05
N PRO A 113 17.09 18.40 4.77
CA PRO A 113 16.03 17.55 4.23
C PRO A 113 15.35 18.19 3.02
N VAL A 114 14.89 17.36 2.07
CA VAL A 114 14.37 17.82 0.78
C VAL A 114 12.89 17.44 0.63
N PRO A 115 11.97 18.39 0.36
CA PRO A 115 10.56 18.07 0.11
C PRO A 115 10.37 17.06 -1.02
N ILE A 116 9.43 16.11 -0.87
CA ILE A 116 9.16 15.10 -1.90
C ILE A 116 8.74 15.72 -3.25
N THR A 117 8.18 16.93 -3.25
CA THR A 117 7.85 17.70 -4.47
C THR A 117 9.05 17.98 -5.37
N ASP A 118 10.23 18.11 -4.77
CA ASP A 118 11.45 18.62 -5.41
C ASP A 118 12.27 17.47 -6.02
N LEU A 119 11.87 16.22 -5.76
CA LEU A 119 12.33 15.04 -6.51
C LEU A 119 11.77 15.00 -7.94
N HIS A 120 10.65 15.69 -8.20
CA HIS A 120 9.89 15.66 -9.47
C HIS A 120 9.49 14.24 -9.97
N VAL A 121 9.53 13.23 -9.11
CA VAL A 121 9.17 11.84 -9.43
C VAL A 121 7.67 11.72 -9.68
N LYS A 122 7.29 11.37 -10.91
CA LYS A 122 5.90 11.14 -11.31
C LYS A 122 5.55 9.66 -11.23
N ILE A 123 5.05 9.23 -10.07
CA ILE A 123 4.56 7.87 -9.85
C ILE A 123 3.28 7.65 -10.66
N LYS A 124 3.22 6.57 -11.43
CA LYS A 124 2.02 6.09 -12.15
C LYS A 124 1.85 4.60 -11.91
N ALA A 125 0.69 4.18 -11.41
CA ALA A 125 0.36 2.76 -11.33
C ALA A 125 0.25 2.17 -12.74
N THR A 126 1.06 1.15 -13.05
CA THR A 126 1.07 0.48 -14.36
C THR A 126 0.18 -0.76 -14.39
N ILE A 127 0.09 -1.50 -13.27
CA ILE A 127 -0.77 -2.69 -13.13
C ILE A 127 -1.33 -2.74 -11.70
N ILE A 128 -2.62 -2.40 -11.54
CA ILE A 128 -3.43 -2.84 -10.40
C ILE A 128 -4.75 -3.37 -10.97
N LYS A 129 -4.66 -4.51 -11.66
CA LYS A 129 -5.84 -5.35 -11.88
C LYS A 129 -5.89 -6.29 -10.69
N PRO A 130 -6.93 -6.24 -9.82
CA PRO A 130 -7.09 -7.27 -8.81
C PRO A 130 -7.13 -8.64 -9.52
N PRO A 131 -6.52 -9.69 -8.93
CA PRO A 131 -6.59 -11.03 -9.52
C PRO A 131 -8.06 -11.38 -9.69
N LYS A 132 -8.50 -11.62 -10.94
CA LYS A 132 -9.90 -11.93 -11.22
C LYS A 132 -10.33 -13.10 -10.35
N SER A 133 -11.27 -12.86 -9.45
CA SER A 133 -11.67 -13.74 -8.35
C SER A 133 -12.25 -15.10 -8.78
N GLY A 134 -12.40 -15.33 -10.10
CA GLY A 134 -12.82 -16.61 -10.67
C GLY A 134 -11.75 -17.70 -10.82
N LEU A 135 -10.46 -17.45 -10.49
CA LEU A 135 -9.38 -18.44 -10.71
C LEU A 135 -8.62 -18.91 -9.44
N LEU A 136 -9.04 -18.51 -8.24
CA LEU A 136 -8.37 -18.89 -6.97
C LEU A 136 -9.02 -20.08 -6.22
N SER A 137 -9.86 -20.86 -6.90
CA SER A 137 -10.39 -22.14 -6.36
C SER A 137 -9.49 -23.36 -6.63
N LYS A 138 -8.36 -23.19 -7.35
CA LYS A 138 -7.49 -24.32 -7.78
C LYS A 138 -5.98 -24.16 -7.53
N ILE A 139 -5.54 -23.18 -6.75
CA ILE A 139 -4.15 -23.10 -6.26
C ILE A 139 -4.11 -23.23 -4.73
N LYS A 140 -4.47 -24.42 -4.25
CA LYS A 140 -3.82 -24.99 -3.05
C LYS A 140 -2.64 -25.82 -3.56
N ASN A 141 -1.50 -25.74 -2.87
CA ASN A 141 -0.20 -26.39 -3.17
C ASN A 141 0.70 -25.66 -4.19
N ALA A 142 1.44 -24.64 -3.75
CA ALA A 142 2.78 -24.31 -4.25
C ALA A 142 3.54 -23.29 -3.36
N PHE A 143 3.59 -23.50 -2.04
CA PHE A 143 4.57 -22.81 -1.17
C PHE A 143 5.12 -23.78 -0.13
N SER A 144 6.24 -24.40 -0.45
CA SER A 144 7.03 -25.22 0.47
C SER A 144 8.18 -24.37 1.00
N PHE A 145 8.12 -23.95 2.26
CA PHE A 145 9.30 -23.49 2.99
C PHE A 145 9.57 -24.48 4.11
N HIS A 146 10.72 -25.15 4.05
CA HIS A 146 11.24 -25.95 5.16
C HIS A 146 12.22 -25.10 5.97
N SER A 147 11.85 -24.79 7.19
CA SER A 147 12.78 -24.39 8.26
C SER A 147 12.35 -25.10 9.54
N GLY A 148 13.08 -26.14 9.93
CA GLY A 148 12.85 -26.86 11.19
C GLY A 148 13.61 -26.23 12.36
N ARG A 149 13.27 -26.66 13.60
CA ARG A 149 13.69 -26.09 14.91
C ARG A 149 13.14 -24.67 15.15
N SER A 150 12.76 -24.21 16.35
CA SER A 150 12.75 -24.74 17.74
C SER A 150 11.80 -23.83 18.57
N ASP A 151 11.18 -24.20 19.70
CA ASP A 151 10.97 -25.50 20.35
C ASP A 151 9.81 -25.42 21.39
N GLU A 152 9.47 -26.56 22.00
CA GLU A 152 9.06 -26.77 23.42
C GLU A 152 8.78 -25.53 24.32
N ILE A 153 7.57 -25.46 24.94
CA ILE A 153 7.34 -25.21 26.39
C ILE A 153 5.84 -25.11 26.75
N GLN A 154 5.44 -25.98 27.68
CA GLN A 154 4.40 -25.85 28.74
C GLN A 154 3.03 -25.21 28.43
N ARG A 155 1.99 -26.05 28.50
CA ARG A 155 0.65 -25.63 28.98
C ARG A 155 0.56 -25.85 30.48
N LEU A 156 0.27 -24.80 31.24
CA LEU A 156 -0.22 -24.88 32.61
C LEU A 156 -1.44 -23.97 32.78
N ASP A 157 -2.29 -24.34 33.74
CA ASP A 157 -3.63 -23.79 33.95
C ASP A 157 -3.70 -22.28 34.17
N LYS A 158 -4.86 -21.69 33.83
CA LYS A 158 -5.81 -21.24 34.88
C LYS A 158 -7.17 -20.77 34.35
N LYS A 159 -8.23 -21.34 34.96
CA LYS A 159 -9.52 -20.67 35.18
C LYS A 159 -9.31 -19.38 35.99
N PRO A 160 -10.25 -18.43 35.90
CA PRO A 160 -10.98 -18.15 37.14
C PRO A 160 -12.50 -18.11 36.95
N ALA A 161 -13.20 -18.51 38.00
CA ALA A 161 -14.58 -18.17 38.27
C ALA A 161 -14.61 -17.21 39.47
N GLY A 162 -15.77 -16.59 39.74
CA GLY A 162 -16.02 -15.88 40.98
C GLY A 162 -15.96 -14.37 40.87
N ILE A 163 -17.10 -13.76 40.57
CA ILE A 163 -17.39 -12.38 40.96
C ILE A 163 -17.72 -12.40 42.45
N ALA A 164 -17.02 -11.61 43.25
CA ALA A 164 -17.39 -11.28 44.62
C ALA A 164 -17.40 -9.76 44.76
N VAL A 165 -18.47 -9.25 45.37
CA VAL A 165 -18.65 -7.83 45.71
C VAL A 165 -18.10 -7.63 47.12
N GLU A 166 -17.25 -6.63 47.33
CA GLU A 166 -16.98 -6.12 48.68
C GLU A 166 -16.64 -4.62 48.63
N GLU A 167 -16.82 -3.95 49.77
CA GLU A 167 -17.15 -2.52 49.87
C GLU A 167 -15.91 -1.58 49.94
N GLU A 168 -16.13 -0.28 49.67
CA GLU A 168 -15.13 0.76 49.96
C GLU A 168 -14.86 0.90 51.47
N PRO A 169 -13.63 1.31 51.84
CA PRO A 169 -13.56 2.49 52.70
C PRO A 169 -12.53 3.55 52.31
N LYS A 170 -13.03 4.79 52.30
CA LYS A 170 -12.40 6.11 52.56
C LYS A 170 -10.88 6.19 52.80
N LYS A 171 -10.25 7.00 51.93
CA LYS A 171 -9.19 8.01 52.18
C LYS A 171 -8.23 7.81 53.38
N GLU A 172 -6.94 7.68 53.07
CA GLU A 172 -5.90 8.37 53.83
C GLU A 172 -4.72 8.77 52.91
N THR A 173 -4.14 9.96 53.14
CA THR A 173 -3.02 10.49 52.34
C THR A 173 -1.71 10.18 53.05
N GLN A 174 -0.89 9.27 52.52
CA GLN A 174 0.44 8.98 53.06
C GLN A 174 1.56 9.19 52.01
N THR A 175 2.60 9.89 52.43
CA THR A 175 3.81 10.18 51.66
C THR A 175 4.73 8.95 51.59
N LEU A 176 5.07 8.50 50.39
CA LEU A 176 6.02 7.39 50.16
C LEU A 176 7.46 7.78 50.52
N PRO A 177 8.17 7.02 51.37
CA PRO A 177 9.61 7.16 51.55
C PRO A 177 10.38 6.57 50.35
N GLN A 178 11.46 7.22 49.93
CA GLN A 178 12.32 6.74 48.86
C GLN A 178 13.20 5.58 49.35
N THR A 179 13.07 4.40 48.74
CA THR A 179 14.00 3.28 48.95
C THR A 179 15.19 3.38 47.97
N PRO A 180 16.44 3.13 48.44
CA PRO A 180 17.62 3.19 47.58
C PRO A 180 17.66 2.01 46.59
N ARG A 181 18.02 2.29 45.33
CA ARG A 181 18.22 1.27 44.29
C ARG A 181 19.37 0.31 44.67
N PRO A 182 19.20 -1.03 44.54
CA PRO A 182 20.31 -1.96 44.64
C PRO A 182 21.25 -1.78 43.43
N GLN A 183 22.56 -1.76 43.70
CA GLN A 183 23.59 -1.77 42.66
C GLN A 183 23.82 -3.21 42.20
N PHE A 184 23.39 -3.53 40.97
CA PHE A 184 23.73 -4.82 40.36
C PHE A 184 25.15 -4.77 39.78
N ALA A 185 26.06 -5.52 40.39
CA ALA A 185 27.39 -5.73 39.84
C ALA A 185 27.34 -6.72 38.66
N PHE A 186 27.76 -6.27 37.48
CA PHE A 186 27.88 -7.14 36.30
C PHE A 186 29.08 -8.10 36.45
N PRO A 187 28.94 -9.40 36.17
CA PRO A 187 30.06 -10.32 36.16
C PRO A 187 31.02 -10.01 35.00
N LYS A 188 32.32 -10.00 35.28
CA LYS A 188 33.38 -9.82 34.27
C LYS A 188 33.39 -11.02 33.32
N ILE A 189 33.17 -10.77 32.03
CA ILE A 189 33.34 -11.77 30.98
C ILE A 189 34.84 -11.95 30.72
N PRO A 190 35.40 -13.17 30.77
CA PRO A 190 36.81 -13.41 30.49
C PRO A 190 37.10 -13.27 28.99
N SER A 191 37.99 -12.34 28.66
CA SER A 191 38.50 -12.11 27.30
C SER A 191 39.59 -13.13 26.94
N GLY A 192 39.21 -14.26 26.34
CA GLY A 192 40.12 -15.22 25.72
C GLY A 192 40.09 -15.15 24.18
N PRO A 193 41.21 -15.42 23.48
CA PRO A 193 41.25 -15.40 22.02
C PRO A 193 40.49 -16.59 21.44
N ILE A 194 39.54 -16.33 20.52
CA ILE A 194 38.80 -17.37 19.79
C ILE A 194 39.59 -17.74 18.54
N GLU A 195 40.36 -18.81 18.61
CA GLU A 195 41.14 -19.37 17.50
C GLU A 195 40.20 -20.06 16.48
N ARG A 196 39.83 -19.33 15.42
CA ARG A 196 38.99 -19.86 14.33
C ARG A 196 39.83 -20.71 13.37
N GLN A 197 39.74 -22.04 13.50
CA GLN A 197 40.29 -22.96 12.51
C GLN A 197 39.64 -22.74 11.13
N GLN A 198 40.42 -22.23 10.18
CA GLN A 198 40.01 -22.14 8.78
C GLN A 198 40.20 -23.52 8.11
N LYS A 199 39.11 -24.17 7.71
CA LYS A 199 39.18 -25.36 6.84
C LYS A 199 39.40 -24.91 5.40
N ASN A 200 40.60 -25.16 4.88
CA ASN A 200 40.89 -25.05 3.45
C ASN A 200 40.01 -26.01 2.66
N ILE A 201 39.19 -25.47 1.74
CA ILE A 201 38.48 -26.24 0.72
C ILE A 201 39.19 -25.96 -0.61
N PRO A 202 39.76 -26.97 -1.28
CA PRO A 202 40.44 -26.76 -2.56
C PRO A 202 39.42 -26.51 -3.67
N TYR A 203 39.46 -25.32 -4.26
CA TYR A 203 38.82 -25.01 -5.52
C TYR A 203 39.84 -25.22 -6.65
N ASP A 204 39.66 -26.27 -7.46
CA ASP A 204 39.78 -26.12 -8.91
C ASP A 204 39.26 -27.36 -9.67
N GLN A 205 38.17 -27.19 -10.42
CA GLN A 205 37.91 -27.95 -11.65
C GLN A 205 37.16 -27.05 -12.64
N PRO A 206 37.68 -26.85 -13.86
CA PRO A 206 37.03 -26.02 -14.87
C PRO A 206 35.76 -26.69 -15.37
N ARG A 207 34.64 -25.96 -15.39
CA ARG A 207 33.40 -26.45 -16.03
C ARG A 207 33.61 -26.63 -17.54
N PRO A 208 33.17 -27.75 -18.14
CA PRO A 208 33.16 -27.90 -19.59
C PRO A 208 32.22 -26.85 -20.21
N GLN A 209 32.72 -26.11 -21.19
CA GLN A 209 31.91 -25.12 -21.90
C GLN A 209 30.88 -25.81 -22.80
N ARG A 210 29.62 -25.39 -22.70
CA ARG A 210 28.54 -25.88 -23.55
C ARG A 210 28.56 -25.08 -24.87
N PRO A 211 28.61 -25.73 -26.05
CA PRO A 211 28.64 -25.01 -27.32
C PRO A 211 27.36 -24.19 -27.53
N LEU A 212 27.52 -22.96 -28.04
CA LEU A 212 26.42 -22.07 -28.38
C LEU A 212 25.65 -22.59 -29.60
N PRO A 213 24.30 -22.51 -29.62
CA PRO A 213 23.52 -22.88 -30.80
C PRO A 213 23.78 -21.91 -31.95
N GLN A 214 24.00 -22.43 -33.16
CA GLN A 214 24.22 -21.62 -34.35
C GLN A 214 22.93 -20.88 -34.76
N PRO A 215 23.04 -19.64 -35.30
CA PRO A 215 21.89 -18.87 -35.74
C PRO A 215 21.25 -19.50 -36.98
N GLN A 216 19.98 -19.91 -36.86
CA GLN A 216 19.20 -20.40 -38.00
C GLN A 216 18.85 -19.22 -38.92
N THR A 217 19.29 -19.28 -40.17
CA THR A 217 18.95 -18.33 -41.21
C THR A 217 17.47 -18.47 -41.58
N ARG A 218 16.67 -17.42 -41.32
CA ARG A 218 15.28 -17.37 -41.81
C ARG A 218 15.28 -17.21 -43.33
N PRO A 219 14.48 -17.97 -44.09
CA PRO A 219 14.30 -17.73 -45.51
C PRO A 219 13.53 -16.43 -45.74
N THR A 220 14.03 -15.61 -46.67
CA THR A 220 13.38 -14.38 -47.12
C THR A 220 12.07 -14.71 -47.85
N PRO A 221 10.93 -14.08 -47.53
CA PRO A 221 9.69 -14.33 -48.27
C PRO A 221 9.81 -13.84 -49.72
N PRO A 222 9.18 -14.52 -50.69
CA PRO A 222 9.24 -14.14 -52.10
C PRO A 222 8.56 -12.79 -52.33
N ARG A 223 9.20 -11.96 -53.15
CA ARG A 223 8.74 -10.64 -53.59
C ARG A 223 7.41 -10.80 -54.35
N GLN A 224 6.30 -10.36 -53.75
CA GLN A 224 5.00 -10.38 -54.41
C GLN A 224 4.99 -9.39 -55.59
N SER A 225 4.35 -9.82 -56.67
CA SER A 225 4.34 -9.15 -57.98
C SER A 225 3.34 -8.00 -58.06
N ASP A 226 3.64 -7.04 -58.93
CA ASP A 226 2.86 -5.84 -59.16
C ASP A 226 1.40 -6.15 -59.50
N THR A 227 0.48 -5.62 -58.68
CA THR A 227 -0.97 -5.63 -58.95
C THR A 227 -1.37 -4.19 -59.31
N PRO A 228 -2.09 -3.96 -60.42
CA PRO A 228 -2.48 -2.61 -60.82
C PRO A 228 -3.43 -1.97 -59.79
N PRO A 229 -3.36 -0.64 -59.60
CA PRO A 229 -4.14 0.04 -58.57
C PRO A 229 -5.65 -0.03 -58.87
N ALA A 230 -6.39 -0.64 -57.94
CA ALA A 230 -7.85 -0.63 -57.99
C ALA A 230 -8.38 0.78 -57.67
N THR A 231 -9.26 1.29 -58.51
CA THR A 231 -9.91 2.60 -58.34
C THR A 231 -10.74 2.62 -57.07
N GLU A 232 -10.31 3.34 -56.03
CA GLU A 232 -11.07 3.50 -54.80
C GLU A 232 -12.39 4.28 -55.05
N PRO A 233 -13.55 3.79 -54.55
CA PRO A 233 -14.81 4.50 -54.69
C PRO A 233 -14.84 5.76 -53.82
N GLN A 234 -15.07 6.92 -54.46
CA GLN A 234 -15.03 8.25 -53.82
C GLN A 234 -16.23 8.58 -52.89
N ALA A 235 -16.81 7.58 -52.22
CA ALA A 235 -17.97 7.71 -51.34
C ALA A 235 -17.59 7.59 -49.85
N SER A 236 -17.11 8.67 -49.22
CA SER A 236 -17.09 8.79 -47.74
C SER A 236 -16.91 10.21 -47.16
N THR A 237 -16.60 11.22 -47.98
CA THR A 237 -16.21 12.56 -47.46
C THR A 237 -17.31 13.28 -46.66
N GLN A 238 -18.59 13.00 -46.92
CA GLN A 238 -19.73 13.60 -46.18
C GLN A 238 -20.05 12.91 -44.84
N GLU A 239 -19.57 11.69 -44.59
CA GLU A 239 -19.80 11.01 -43.30
C GLU A 239 -18.74 11.41 -42.27
N LYS A 240 -17.49 11.56 -42.71
CA LYS A 240 -16.36 11.98 -41.84
C LYS A 240 -16.61 13.33 -41.16
N THR A 241 -17.24 14.28 -41.85
CA THR A 241 -17.57 15.61 -41.29
C THR A 241 -18.64 15.53 -40.19
N LYS A 242 -19.69 14.72 -40.37
CA LYS A 242 -20.73 14.50 -39.34
C LYS A 242 -20.17 13.81 -38.10
N GLU A 243 -19.29 12.83 -38.27
CA GLU A 243 -18.66 12.12 -37.16
C GLU A 243 -17.74 13.05 -36.34
N GLU A 244 -16.99 13.93 -36.99
CA GLU A 244 -16.11 14.89 -36.33
C GLU A 244 -16.91 15.96 -35.57
N GLU A 245 -18.01 16.45 -36.13
CA GLU A 245 -18.91 17.41 -35.47
C GLU A 245 -19.57 16.80 -34.22
N TYR A 246 -20.03 15.55 -34.30
CA TYR A 246 -20.56 14.83 -33.14
C TYR A 246 -19.52 14.65 -32.02
N LYS A 247 -18.27 14.32 -32.38
CA LYS A 247 -17.15 14.24 -31.40
C LYS A 247 -16.88 15.60 -30.72
N ARG A 248 -16.99 16.72 -31.44
CA ARG A 248 -16.85 18.07 -30.86
C ARG A 248 -17.97 18.39 -29.87
N GLN A 249 -19.22 18.06 -30.20
CA GLN A 249 -20.36 18.25 -29.28
C GLN A 249 -20.21 17.43 -27.98
N LEU A 250 -19.80 16.16 -28.09
CA LEU A 250 -19.51 15.29 -26.94
C LEU A 250 -18.41 15.86 -26.04
N LEU A 251 -17.34 16.40 -26.63
CA LEU A 251 -16.24 17.01 -25.86
C LEU A 251 -16.70 18.29 -25.14
N ALA A 252 -17.50 19.12 -25.80
CA ALA A 252 -18.08 20.34 -25.21
C ALA A 252 -18.99 20.00 -24.01
N ALA A 253 -19.93 19.07 -24.17
CA ALA A 253 -20.84 18.65 -23.10
C ALA A 253 -20.10 18.02 -21.90
N ARG A 254 -19.00 17.29 -22.15
CA ARG A 254 -18.13 16.77 -21.09
C ARG A 254 -17.44 17.89 -20.33
N ASN A 255 -16.85 18.86 -21.03
CA ASN A 255 -16.15 19.98 -20.41
C ASN A 255 -17.10 20.87 -19.60
N GLU A 256 -18.33 21.09 -20.07
CA GLU A 256 -19.36 21.81 -19.32
C GLU A 256 -19.76 21.10 -18.01
N ARG A 257 -19.94 19.77 -18.05
CA ARG A 257 -20.17 18.97 -16.84
C ARG A 257 -19.03 19.07 -15.83
N VAL A 258 -17.77 19.00 -16.30
CA VAL A 258 -16.59 19.15 -15.44
C VAL A 258 -16.53 20.55 -14.82
N ALA A 259 -16.84 21.60 -15.59
CA ALA A 259 -16.90 22.97 -15.08
C ALA A 259 -17.98 23.15 -14.00
N LYS A 260 -19.16 22.54 -14.19
CA LYS A 260 -20.26 22.56 -13.18
C LYS A 260 -19.86 21.85 -11.89
N ILE A 261 -19.21 20.69 -11.96
CA ILE A 261 -18.69 19.98 -10.78
C ILE A 261 -17.62 20.82 -10.07
N ALA A 262 -16.69 21.43 -10.82
CA ALA A 262 -15.66 22.29 -10.25
C ALA A 262 -16.21 23.58 -9.62
N GLN A 263 -17.36 24.09 -10.07
CA GLN A 263 -18.07 25.19 -9.41
C GLN A 263 -18.74 24.74 -8.11
N GLN A 264 -19.40 23.57 -8.10
CA GLN A 264 -20.03 23.01 -6.89
C GLN A 264 -18.99 22.71 -5.78
N GLN A 265 -17.77 22.32 -6.15
CA GLN A 265 -16.67 22.08 -5.21
C GLN A 265 -15.98 23.37 -4.69
N LYS A 266 -16.35 24.56 -5.16
CA LYS A 266 -15.85 25.84 -4.61
C LYS A 266 -16.62 26.32 -3.38
N GLU A 267 -17.81 25.77 -3.12
CA GLU A 267 -18.45 26.00 -1.83
C GLU A 267 -17.66 25.22 -0.76
N PRO A 268 -17.16 25.88 0.30
CA PRO A 268 -16.44 25.17 1.35
C PRO A 268 -17.39 24.14 1.96
N PRO A 269 -16.98 22.87 2.12
CA PRO A 269 -17.85 21.85 2.69
C PRO A 269 -18.29 22.33 4.06
N LYS A 270 -19.61 22.53 4.24
CA LYS A 270 -20.19 22.92 5.53
C LYS A 270 -19.64 21.95 6.57
N PRO A 271 -19.00 22.43 7.66
CA PRO A 271 -18.35 21.54 8.61
C PRO A 271 -19.40 20.61 9.21
N ILE A 272 -19.41 19.36 8.74
CA ILE A 272 -20.22 18.29 9.32
C ILE A 272 -19.50 17.94 10.62
N THR A 273 -19.77 18.68 11.68
CA THR A 273 -19.30 18.35 13.02
C THR A 273 -19.83 16.95 13.32
N PRO A 274 -18.98 15.93 13.50
CA PRO A 274 -19.47 14.60 13.87
C PRO A 274 -20.05 14.72 15.27
N THR A 275 -21.38 14.80 15.36
CA THR A 275 -22.10 14.92 16.63
C THR A 275 -22.05 13.57 17.35
N ILE A 276 -20.90 13.30 17.96
CA ILE A 276 -20.71 12.21 18.92
C ILE A 276 -21.51 12.60 20.16
N GLN A 277 -22.73 12.08 20.29
CA GLN A 277 -23.51 12.24 21.51
C GLN A 277 -22.94 11.29 22.57
N PRO A 278 -22.38 11.81 23.69
CA PRO A 278 -21.83 10.95 24.73
C PRO A 278 -22.97 10.33 25.54
N THR A 279 -23.24 9.04 25.31
CA THR A 279 -24.12 8.23 26.17
C THR A 279 -23.39 7.90 27.47
N ALA A 280 -23.86 8.45 28.59
CA ALA A 280 -23.21 8.33 29.88
C ALA A 280 -23.53 6.98 30.58
N GLY A 281 -22.62 6.01 30.43
CA GLY A 281 -22.60 4.82 31.29
C GLY A 281 -22.28 3.52 30.54
N THR A 282 -21.01 3.09 30.53
CA THR A 282 -20.53 1.78 30.05
C THR A 282 -20.87 1.34 28.61
N ASP A 283 -21.67 2.12 27.88
CA ASP A 283 -22.17 1.75 26.56
C ASP A 283 -21.07 1.75 25.51
N LYS A 284 -21.02 0.64 24.75
CA LYS A 284 -20.12 0.48 23.61
C LYS A 284 -20.37 1.62 22.62
N VAL A 285 -19.32 2.37 22.27
CA VAL A 285 -19.38 3.48 21.32
C VAL A 285 -20.02 3.00 20.02
N GLN A 286 -21.28 3.39 19.79
CA GLN A 286 -22.02 2.94 18.62
C GLN A 286 -21.75 3.88 17.44
N THR A 287 -21.09 3.35 16.41
CA THR A 287 -20.82 4.09 15.17
C THR A 287 -22.06 4.13 14.26
N THR A 288 -22.01 4.91 13.19
CA THR A 288 -23.09 4.94 12.20
C THR A 288 -23.11 3.69 11.31
N ILE A 289 -21.96 3.02 11.10
CA ILE A 289 -21.92 1.71 10.42
C ILE A 289 -22.55 0.61 11.30
N ASP A 290 -22.41 0.67 12.63
CA ASP A 290 -23.17 -0.20 13.55
C ASP A 290 -24.69 0.05 13.47
N ARG A 291 -25.12 1.32 13.28
CA ARG A 291 -26.52 1.67 13.07
C ARG A 291 -27.07 1.09 11.76
N LEU A 292 -26.30 1.17 10.66
CA LEU A 292 -26.62 0.52 9.39
C LEU A 292 -26.76 -1.01 9.56
N TYR A 293 -25.76 -1.66 10.18
CA TYR A 293 -25.78 -3.10 10.37
C TYR A 293 -26.97 -3.56 11.24
N ARG A 294 -27.27 -2.85 12.34
CA ARG A 294 -28.47 -3.13 13.16
C ARG A 294 -29.77 -2.93 12.37
N HIS A 295 -29.84 -1.91 11.50
CA HIS A 295 -31.00 -1.67 10.64
C HIS A 295 -31.27 -2.84 9.69
N VAL A 296 -30.22 -3.36 9.05
CA VAL A 296 -30.27 -4.56 8.20
C VAL A 296 -30.66 -5.81 9.00
N GLN A 297 -30.07 -6.00 10.19
CA GLN A 297 -30.40 -7.14 11.05
C GLN A 297 -31.89 -7.19 11.45
N MET A 298 -32.50 -6.03 11.73
CA MET A 298 -33.91 -5.92 12.12
C MET A 298 -34.87 -6.07 10.92
N LYS A 299 -34.58 -5.45 9.77
CA LYS A 299 -35.47 -5.50 8.59
C LYS A 299 -35.26 -6.72 7.69
N GLY A 300 -34.13 -7.41 7.80
CA GLY A 300 -33.70 -8.48 6.90
C GLY A 300 -33.21 -8.01 5.53
N ARG A 301 -33.73 -6.89 5.01
CA ARG A 301 -33.27 -6.21 3.79
C ARG A 301 -33.39 -4.69 3.89
N ALA A 302 -32.54 -3.95 3.18
CA ALA A 302 -32.61 -2.49 3.07
C ALA A 302 -32.10 -2.00 1.70
N PRO A 303 -32.84 -1.14 0.98
CA PRO A 303 -32.39 -0.59 -0.31
C PRO A 303 -31.30 0.47 -0.13
N LEU A 304 -30.31 0.49 -1.03
CA LEU A 304 -29.24 1.49 -1.10
C LEU A 304 -29.72 2.77 -1.78
N ASN A 305 -30.60 3.49 -1.10
CA ASN A 305 -31.24 4.69 -1.62
C ASN A 305 -31.17 5.88 -0.66
N GLU A 306 -31.53 7.06 -1.16
CA GLU A 306 -31.48 8.32 -0.40
C GLU A 306 -32.38 8.29 0.84
N THR A 307 -33.49 7.54 0.82
CA THR A 307 -34.39 7.39 1.97
C THR A 307 -33.71 6.63 3.11
N THR A 308 -33.03 5.51 2.82
CA THR A 308 -32.25 4.75 3.81
C THR A 308 -31.07 5.57 4.33
N ALA A 309 -30.37 6.30 3.44
CA ALA A 309 -29.25 7.15 3.81
C ALA A 309 -29.69 8.29 4.76
N HIS A 310 -30.81 8.96 4.45
CA HIS A 310 -31.40 10.00 5.29
C HIS A 310 -31.89 9.46 6.65
N GLN A 311 -32.45 8.24 6.70
CA GLN A 311 -32.82 7.59 7.97
C GLN A 311 -31.62 7.33 8.90
N LEU A 312 -30.41 7.18 8.34
CA LEU A 312 -29.17 6.96 9.07
C LEU A 312 -28.35 8.24 9.32
N GLY A 313 -28.74 9.36 8.69
CA GLY A 313 -28.05 10.65 8.77
C GLY A 313 -26.76 10.71 7.94
N ILE A 314 -26.73 10.04 6.78
CA ILE A 314 -25.55 9.89 5.91
C ILE A 314 -25.88 10.17 4.44
N THR A 315 -24.86 10.30 3.59
CA THR A 315 -25.06 10.41 2.13
C THR A 315 -25.28 9.04 1.49
N LYS A 316 -25.89 8.99 0.29
CA LYS A 316 -26.04 7.74 -0.48
C LYS A 316 -24.68 7.09 -0.79
N THR A 317 -23.66 7.87 -1.11
CA THR A 317 -22.29 7.38 -1.34
C THR A 317 -21.70 6.72 -0.09
N GLN A 318 -21.85 7.32 1.09
CA GLN A 318 -21.40 6.70 2.35
C GLN A 318 -22.17 5.41 2.68
N LEU A 319 -23.46 5.36 2.36
CA LEU A 319 -24.27 4.16 2.52
C LEU A 319 -23.76 3.01 1.61
N GLU A 320 -23.41 3.31 0.36
CA GLU A 320 -22.82 2.36 -0.60
C GLU A 320 -21.42 1.89 -0.15
N GLU A 321 -20.54 2.81 0.25
CA GLU A 321 -19.19 2.50 0.77
C GLU A 321 -19.26 1.56 1.99
N TRP A 322 -20.14 1.83 2.95
CA TRP A 322 -20.27 0.98 4.14
C TRP A 322 -20.93 -0.37 3.85
N ALA A 323 -21.77 -0.46 2.82
CA ALA A 323 -22.33 -1.73 2.38
C ALA A 323 -21.25 -2.64 1.79
N ILE A 324 -20.30 -2.09 1.02
CA ILE A 324 -19.13 -2.82 0.53
C ILE A 324 -18.29 -3.34 1.72
N ILE A 325 -17.95 -2.47 2.68
CA ILE A 325 -17.16 -2.85 3.87
C ILE A 325 -17.84 -3.97 4.68
N LEU A 326 -19.16 -3.88 4.90
CA LEU A 326 -19.92 -4.91 5.62
C LEU A 326 -20.01 -6.23 4.84
N GLU A 327 -20.02 -6.21 3.50
CA GLU A 327 -19.96 -7.40 2.65
C GLU A 327 -18.58 -8.06 2.68
N GLU A 328 -17.49 -7.29 2.59
CA GLU A 328 -16.12 -7.77 2.72
C GLU A 328 -15.89 -8.50 4.06
N HIS A 329 -16.41 -7.92 5.15
CA HIS A 329 -16.42 -8.54 6.48
C HIS A 329 -17.44 -9.67 6.66
N ASN A 330 -18.13 -10.10 5.59
CA ASN A 330 -19.08 -11.22 5.58
C ASN A 330 -20.28 -11.04 6.52
N LEU A 331 -20.65 -9.80 6.86
CA LEU A 331 -21.76 -9.48 7.78
C LEU A 331 -23.11 -9.36 7.06
N ILE A 332 -23.09 -8.99 5.78
CA ILE A 332 -24.24 -8.85 4.89
C ILE A 332 -23.94 -9.47 3.51
N GLU A 333 -24.93 -9.49 2.63
CA GLU A 333 -24.79 -9.82 1.21
C GLU A 333 -25.39 -8.68 0.38
N LEU A 334 -24.74 -8.27 -0.71
CA LEU A 334 -25.19 -7.16 -1.55
C LEU A 334 -25.84 -7.70 -2.84
N HIS A 335 -27.13 -7.39 -3.01
CA HIS A 335 -27.96 -7.93 -4.08
C HIS A 335 -28.25 -6.85 -5.13
N TYR A 336 -27.84 -7.12 -6.37
CA TYR A 336 -28.09 -6.27 -7.53
C TYR A 336 -29.24 -6.87 -8.37
N PRO A 337 -30.51 -6.43 -8.20
CA PRO A 337 -31.61 -6.91 -9.03
C PRO A 337 -31.44 -6.42 -10.48
N THR A 338 -31.88 -7.22 -11.45
CA THR A 338 -31.82 -6.87 -12.89
C THR A 338 -32.57 -5.57 -13.21
N ILE A 339 -33.60 -5.25 -12.41
CA ILE A 339 -34.39 -4.01 -12.49
C ILE A 339 -34.61 -3.53 -11.05
N GLY A 340 -34.02 -2.39 -10.68
CA GLY A 340 -34.14 -1.80 -9.35
C GLY A 340 -32.88 -1.08 -8.88
N GLU A 341 -32.92 -0.51 -7.69
CA GLU A 341 -31.72 -0.10 -6.95
C GLU A 341 -31.12 -1.32 -6.22
N PRO A 342 -29.80 -1.33 -5.95
CA PRO A 342 -29.19 -2.42 -5.20
C PRO A 342 -29.69 -2.48 -3.74
N GLU A 343 -29.79 -3.68 -3.20
CA GLU A 343 -30.31 -3.95 -1.87
C GLU A 343 -29.25 -4.64 -1.00
N ILE A 344 -29.15 -4.24 0.27
CA ILE A 344 -28.45 -5.01 1.29
C ILE A 344 -29.39 -6.09 1.81
N ILE A 345 -28.93 -7.34 1.86
CA ILE A 345 -29.63 -8.48 2.46
C ILE A 345 -28.84 -8.98 3.69
N ARG A 346 -29.55 -9.35 4.75
CA ARG A 346 -28.94 -10.01 5.91
C ARG A 346 -28.47 -11.41 5.51
N LYS A 347 -27.17 -11.67 5.67
CA LYS A 347 -26.58 -13.00 5.48
C LYS A 347 -27.26 -14.03 6.39
N LYS A 348 -27.68 -15.17 5.82
CA LYS A 348 -28.16 -16.32 6.60
C LYS A 348 -26.95 -16.96 7.27
N THR A 349 -26.91 -16.87 8.61
CA THR A 349 -25.91 -17.49 9.48
C THR A 349 -26.32 -18.93 9.82
#